data_AF-A0A535NTA7-F1
#
_entry.id   AF-A0A535NTA7-F1
#
_cell.length_a   1.000
_cell.length_b   1.000
_cell.length_c   1.000
_cell.angle_alpha   90.00
_cell.angle_beta   90.00
_cell.angle_gamma   90.00
#
_symmetry.space_group_name_H-M   'P 1'
#
loop_
_entity.id
_entity.type
_entity.pdbx_description
1 polymer ?
#
loop_
_entity_poly.entity_id
_entity_poly.type
_entity_poly.pdbx_seq_one_letter_code
_entity_poly.pdbx_strand_id
1 'polypeptide(L)'
;MKSLSRLVTAAISVTTALFLGSPAASPASAAALYHRPVVVVGANQSNNWSGYNQGTLEQGGRSFHQISGTWVVPTASAHKPGENEYSATWVGIGGGCVDASCMVTDTTLIQAGTSQDVGSNGQATYTAWWEIIPAPSVSVNLAVTAGNTVTVNIAETTPQVWSITINNVSTGQSWSTTVPYSSTYATAEWIEETPVVLDSSGAVTIGPLPRLSQVTFDAGTTNAGNPGLRSSEEMQLVDTSGAALATPSSPDPDTDGFNDCAYASTCAAPASS
;
A
#
# COMPACT_ATOMS: atom_id res chain seq x y z
N MET A 1 24.00 -26.40 -86.29
CA MET A 1 24.66 -27.26 -85.29
C MET A 1 23.70 -27.47 -84.13
N LYS A 2 23.57 -28.73 -83.70
CA LYS A 2 22.60 -29.26 -82.70
C LYS A 2 22.72 -28.58 -81.33
N SER A 3 21.62 -28.49 -80.58
CA SER A 3 21.51 -28.84 -79.13
C SER A 3 20.17 -28.34 -78.58
N LEU A 4 19.18 -29.21 -78.39
CA LEU A 4 18.81 -29.93 -77.15
C LEU A 4 18.20 -29.08 -76.03
N SER A 5 16.95 -29.46 -75.73
CA SER A 5 16.02 -29.04 -74.67
C SER A 5 16.56 -29.24 -73.25
N ARG A 6 16.11 -28.40 -72.30
CA ARG A 6 15.92 -28.80 -70.90
C ARG A 6 14.68 -28.12 -70.29
N LEU A 7 13.65 -28.92 -70.02
CA LEU A 7 12.59 -28.60 -69.07
C LEU A 7 13.20 -28.54 -67.66
N VAL A 8 12.84 -27.54 -66.87
CA VAL A 8 13.10 -27.50 -65.43
C VAL A 8 11.76 -27.74 -64.72
N THR A 9 11.63 -28.94 -64.14
CA THR A 9 10.52 -29.32 -63.27
C THR A 9 10.79 -28.76 -61.88
N ALA A 10 9.99 -27.81 -61.40
CA ALA A 10 10.06 -27.32 -60.03
C ALA A 10 9.29 -28.27 -59.11
N ALA A 11 9.99 -28.96 -58.21
CA ALA A 11 9.38 -29.78 -57.17
C ALA A 11 8.98 -28.89 -55.98
N ILE A 12 7.69 -28.82 -55.68
CA ILE A 12 7.16 -28.16 -54.48
C ILE A 12 7.24 -29.19 -53.34
N SER A 13 8.15 -28.98 -52.39
CA SER A 13 8.16 -29.73 -51.13
C SER A 13 7.20 -29.06 -50.15
N VAL A 14 6.14 -29.78 -49.77
CA VAL A 14 5.24 -29.39 -48.67
C VAL A 14 5.80 -29.99 -47.38
N THR A 15 6.43 -29.18 -46.54
CA THR A 15 6.80 -29.55 -45.17
C THR A 15 5.65 -29.26 -44.23
N THR A 16 4.97 -30.31 -43.75
CA THR A 16 3.96 -30.23 -42.70
C THR A 16 4.65 -30.05 -41.36
N ALA A 17 4.66 -28.82 -40.81
CA ALA A 17 5.14 -28.55 -39.47
C ALA A 17 4.08 -28.98 -38.44
N LEU A 18 4.37 -30.03 -37.67
CA LEU A 18 3.60 -30.40 -36.48
C LEU A 18 3.90 -29.36 -35.38
N PHE A 19 2.98 -28.44 -35.16
CA PHE A 19 3.01 -27.56 -34.00
C PHE A 19 2.65 -28.39 -32.76
N LEU A 20 3.67 -28.82 -32.02
CA LEU A 20 3.51 -29.22 -30.61
C LEU A 20 3.13 -27.96 -29.84
N GLY A 21 1.83 -27.75 -29.61
CA GLY A 21 1.36 -26.71 -28.73
C GLY A 21 1.89 -26.97 -27.32
N SER A 22 2.84 -26.14 -26.87
CA SER A 22 3.22 -26.08 -25.46
C SER A 22 1.96 -25.79 -24.64
N PRO A 23 1.68 -26.52 -23.54
CA PRO A 23 0.60 -26.14 -22.66
C PRO A 23 0.90 -24.72 -22.17
N ALA A 24 -0.05 -23.79 -22.41
CA ALA A 24 0.01 -22.47 -21.82
C ALA A 24 0.12 -22.65 -20.30
N ALA A 25 1.19 -22.15 -19.70
CA ALA A 25 1.28 -22.08 -18.26
C ALA A 25 0.06 -21.29 -17.76
N SER A 26 -0.77 -21.92 -16.93
CA SER A 26 -1.80 -21.20 -16.19
C SER A 26 -1.10 -20.07 -15.43
N PRO A 27 -1.60 -18.82 -15.47
CA PRO A 27 -1.04 -17.78 -14.62
C PRO A 27 -1.10 -18.30 -13.19
N ALA A 28 0.06 -18.38 -12.53
CA ALA A 28 0.07 -18.61 -11.10
C ALA A 28 -0.80 -17.51 -10.48
N SER A 29 -1.82 -17.88 -9.72
CA SER A 29 -2.61 -16.89 -9.00
C SER A 29 -1.64 -16.11 -8.11
N ALA A 30 -1.52 -14.81 -8.35
CA ALA A 30 -0.79 -13.94 -7.45
C ALA A 30 -1.43 -14.04 -6.06
N ALA A 31 -0.63 -13.90 -5.01
CA ALA A 31 -1.16 -13.84 -3.64
C ALA A 31 -2.13 -12.67 -3.52
N ALA A 32 -3.22 -12.87 -2.77
CA ALA A 32 -4.15 -11.80 -2.45
C ALA A 32 -3.71 -11.11 -1.16
N LEU A 33 -3.65 -9.77 -1.20
CA LEU A 33 -3.32 -8.95 -0.04
C LEU A 33 -4.61 -8.37 0.56
N TYR A 34 -4.76 -8.56 1.86
CA TYR A 34 -5.86 -8.02 2.67
C TYR A 34 -5.27 -7.09 3.72
N HIS A 35 -5.65 -5.83 3.67
CA HIS A 35 -5.36 -4.89 4.76
C HIS A 35 -6.49 -4.97 5.78
N ARG A 36 -6.22 -4.59 7.03
CA ARG A 36 -7.17 -4.79 8.13
C ARG A 36 -7.24 -3.57 9.03
N PRO A 37 -8.34 -3.39 9.80
CA PRO A 37 -8.36 -2.45 10.92
C PRO A 37 -7.17 -2.68 11.85
N VAL A 38 -6.82 -1.64 12.61
CA VAL A 38 -5.70 -1.67 13.56
C VAL A 38 -5.83 -2.83 14.54
N VAL A 39 -4.74 -3.55 14.79
CA VAL A 39 -4.64 -4.62 15.78
C VAL A 39 -3.75 -4.15 16.92
N VAL A 40 -4.34 -3.49 17.91
CA VAL A 40 -3.62 -2.93 19.06
C VAL A 40 -3.22 -4.02 20.05
N VAL A 41 -1.96 -3.96 20.49
CA VAL A 41 -1.36 -4.89 21.46
C VAL A 41 -0.75 -4.21 22.68
N GLY A 42 -0.70 -2.88 22.68
CA GLY A 42 -0.19 -2.07 23.77
C GLY A 42 -0.50 -0.60 23.56
N ALA A 43 -0.10 0.24 24.52
CA ALA A 43 -0.21 1.69 24.35
C ALA A 43 0.64 2.12 23.14
N ASN A 44 0.00 2.76 22.16
CA ASN A 44 0.64 3.21 20.92
C ASN A 44 1.40 2.09 20.17
N GLN A 45 0.96 0.83 20.30
CA GLN A 45 1.58 -0.33 19.66
C GLN A 45 0.55 -1.22 18.97
N SER A 46 0.85 -1.65 17.75
CA SER A 46 0.03 -2.55 16.97
C SER A 46 0.86 -3.67 16.33
N ASN A 47 0.19 -4.72 15.85
CA ASN A 47 0.84 -5.79 15.07
C ASN A 47 0.73 -5.63 13.55
N ASN A 48 0.11 -4.56 13.06
CA ASN A 48 -0.04 -4.35 11.61
C ASN A 48 0.26 -2.94 11.13
N TRP A 49 0.10 -1.91 11.95
CA TRP A 49 0.23 -0.50 11.57
C TRP A 49 1.39 0.22 12.26
N SER A 50 2.11 1.03 11.50
CA SER A 50 3.02 2.07 11.97
C SER A 50 2.61 3.40 11.35
N GLY A 51 2.55 4.50 12.11
CA GLY A 51 2.14 5.80 11.58
C GLY A 51 1.25 6.60 12.53
N TYR A 52 0.30 7.35 11.98
CA TYR A 52 -0.59 8.24 12.75
C TYR A 52 -2.06 7.88 12.55
N ASN A 53 -2.77 7.87 13.68
CA ASN A 53 -4.19 7.58 13.80
C ASN A 53 -4.94 8.71 14.50
N GLN A 54 -5.84 9.38 13.80
CA GLN A 54 -6.74 10.36 14.41
C GLN A 54 -8.13 9.76 14.69
N GLY A 55 -8.53 9.77 15.96
CA GLY A 55 -9.87 9.42 16.41
C GLY A 55 -10.76 10.64 16.59
N THR A 56 -12.06 10.49 16.30
CA THR A 56 -13.06 11.56 16.53
C THR A 56 -13.03 12.08 17.96
N LEU A 57 -12.77 11.24 18.97
CA LEU A 57 -12.81 11.66 20.38
C LEU A 57 -11.63 12.57 20.75
N GLU A 58 -10.42 12.27 20.28
CA GLU A 58 -9.20 13.10 20.47
C GLU A 58 -9.31 14.42 19.73
N GLN A 59 -10.02 14.38 18.60
CA GLN A 59 -10.27 15.51 17.72
C GLN A 59 -11.53 16.31 18.11
N GLY A 60 -12.04 16.12 19.33
CA GLY A 60 -13.13 16.95 19.88
C GLY A 60 -14.48 16.74 19.20
N GLY A 61 -14.74 15.52 18.72
CA GLY A 61 -15.96 15.14 17.99
C GLY A 61 -15.93 15.46 16.49
N ARG A 62 -14.77 15.81 15.93
CA ARG A 62 -14.62 16.07 14.49
C ARG A 62 -14.73 14.77 13.69
N SER A 63 -15.71 14.70 12.79
CA SER A 63 -15.84 13.62 11.79
C SER A 63 -14.93 13.82 10.58
N PHE A 64 -14.50 12.73 9.97
CA PHE A 64 -13.59 12.72 8.82
C PHE A 64 -14.34 12.42 7.52
N HIS A 65 -14.38 13.39 6.61
CA HIS A 65 -15.03 13.29 5.29
C HIS A 65 -14.02 13.35 4.13
N GLN A 66 -12.77 13.64 4.43
CA GLN A 66 -11.69 13.65 3.47
C GLN A 66 -10.36 13.42 4.18
N ILE A 67 -9.47 12.68 3.53
CA ILE A 67 -8.06 12.53 3.92
C ILE A 67 -7.19 12.65 2.68
N SER A 68 -6.02 13.24 2.82
CA SER A 68 -4.95 13.14 1.84
C SER A 68 -3.60 12.85 2.50
N GLY A 69 -2.70 12.26 1.75
CA GLY A 69 -1.28 12.15 2.14
C GLY A 69 -0.39 12.14 0.92
N THR A 70 0.79 12.71 1.06
CA THR A 70 1.85 12.67 0.07
C THR A 70 3.06 11.97 0.66
N TRP A 71 3.66 11.04 -0.07
CA TRP A 71 4.89 10.39 0.33
C TRP A 71 5.78 10.08 -0.86
N VAL A 72 7.06 9.86 -0.58
CA VAL A 72 7.98 9.23 -1.54
C VAL A 72 7.91 7.72 -1.35
N VAL A 73 7.60 6.98 -2.42
CA VAL A 73 7.57 5.52 -2.39
C VAL A 73 8.95 5.00 -1.93
N PRO A 74 9.04 4.28 -0.80
CA PRO A 74 10.31 3.87 -0.24
C PRO A 74 11.01 2.88 -1.15
N THR A 75 12.33 2.78 -1.03
CA THR A 75 13.10 1.67 -1.61
C THR A 75 12.94 0.46 -0.72
N ALA A 76 12.46 -0.66 -1.27
CA ALA A 76 12.35 -1.94 -0.58
C ALA A 76 13.51 -2.88 -0.93
N SER A 77 13.97 -3.63 0.08
CA SER A 77 15.00 -4.67 -0.07
C SER A 77 14.78 -5.78 0.96
N ALA A 78 15.30 -6.98 0.68
CA ALA A 78 15.07 -8.13 1.54
C ALA A 78 15.58 -7.89 2.97
N HIS A 79 14.72 -8.06 3.98
CA HIS A 79 15.14 -8.14 5.38
C HIS A 79 15.76 -9.51 5.67
N LYS A 80 15.15 -10.58 5.16
CA LYS A 80 15.58 -11.96 5.27
C LYS A 80 15.70 -12.61 3.88
N PRO A 81 16.89 -13.10 3.51
CA PRO A 81 17.09 -13.76 2.22
C PRO A 81 16.18 -14.97 2.02
N GLY A 82 15.56 -15.09 0.85
CA GLY A 82 14.72 -16.25 0.50
C GLY A 82 13.28 -16.19 1.00
N GLU A 83 12.86 -15.10 1.65
CA GLU A 83 11.51 -14.90 2.15
C GLU A 83 10.70 -13.95 1.26
N ASN A 84 9.40 -14.19 1.12
CA ASN A 84 8.51 -13.19 0.55
C ASN A 84 8.12 -12.21 1.66
N GLU A 85 8.31 -10.92 1.41
CA GLU A 85 8.07 -9.83 2.35
C GLU A 85 7.12 -8.83 1.71
N TYR A 86 6.29 -8.19 2.53
CA TYR A 86 5.17 -7.38 2.08
C TYR A 86 5.07 -6.11 2.92
N SER A 87 4.79 -5.00 2.26
CA SER A 87 4.59 -3.72 2.91
C SER A 87 3.62 -2.86 2.14
N ALA A 88 3.00 -1.91 2.82
CA ALA A 88 2.13 -0.94 2.20
C ALA A 88 2.18 0.41 2.90
N THR A 89 2.39 1.47 2.12
CA THR A 89 2.27 2.86 2.55
C THR A 89 0.94 3.43 2.04
N TRP A 90 0.05 3.88 2.92
CA TRP A 90 -1.30 4.27 2.54
C TRP A 90 -1.93 5.34 3.44
N VAL A 91 -3.04 5.91 2.97
CA VAL A 91 -3.95 6.75 3.76
C VAL A 91 -5.37 6.21 3.70
N GLY A 92 -6.14 6.41 4.77
CA GLY A 92 -7.49 5.84 4.86
C GLY A 92 -8.41 6.56 5.84
N ILE A 93 -9.70 6.26 5.70
CA ILE A 93 -10.76 6.67 6.64
C ILE A 93 -11.42 5.41 7.17
N GLY A 94 -11.57 5.36 8.49
CA GLY A 94 -11.97 4.16 9.21
C GLY A 94 -10.78 3.33 9.71
N GLY A 95 -11.06 2.15 10.24
CA GLY A 95 -10.11 1.11 10.61
C GLY A 95 -9.35 1.36 11.92
N GLY A 96 -9.19 2.62 12.31
CA GLY A 96 -8.35 3.03 13.43
C GLY A 96 -9.03 3.01 14.80
N CYS A 97 -8.33 3.56 15.77
CA CYS A 97 -8.75 3.80 17.12
C CYS A 97 -9.60 5.08 17.21
N VAL A 98 -10.81 4.97 17.73
CA VAL A 98 -11.72 6.11 17.93
C VAL A 98 -11.25 7.00 19.08
N ASP A 99 -10.48 6.42 20.00
CA ASP A 99 -9.80 7.11 21.10
C ASP A 99 -8.32 6.70 21.26
N ALA A 100 -7.50 7.51 21.95
CA ALA A 100 -6.07 7.30 22.16
C ALA A 100 -5.75 6.10 23.07
N SER A 101 -6.71 5.65 23.89
CA SER A 101 -6.59 4.39 24.63
C SER A 101 -7.00 3.17 23.80
N CYS A 102 -7.47 3.40 22.57
CA CYS A 102 -7.99 2.43 21.62
C CYS A 102 -8.99 1.46 22.24
N MET A 103 -9.88 1.96 23.12
CA MET A 103 -10.94 1.13 23.69
C MET A 103 -12.02 0.78 22.66
N VAL A 104 -12.18 1.62 21.64
CA VAL A 104 -13.11 1.42 20.53
C VAL A 104 -12.36 1.58 19.22
N THR A 105 -12.52 0.61 18.31
CA THR A 105 -11.97 0.63 16.96
C THR A 105 -13.09 0.79 15.92
N ASP A 106 -12.80 1.46 14.80
CA ASP A 106 -13.68 1.50 13.63
C ASP A 106 -13.53 0.21 12.82
N THR A 107 -14.65 -0.47 12.56
CA THR A 107 -14.69 -1.74 11.83
C THR A 107 -14.79 -1.57 10.31
N THR A 108 -14.97 -0.35 9.83
CA THR A 108 -15.05 0.02 8.41
C THR A 108 -13.70 0.55 7.97
N LEU A 109 -13.30 0.44 6.70
CA LEU A 109 -12.05 1.07 6.22
C LEU A 109 -12.10 1.23 4.70
N ILE A 110 -11.89 2.45 4.23
CA ILE A 110 -11.56 2.79 2.83
C ILE A 110 -10.13 3.33 2.81
N GLN A 111 -9.33 2.87 1.86
CA GLN A 111 -7.91 3.16 1.84
C GLN A 111 -7.32 3.02 0.44
N ALA A 112 -6.21 3.71 0.22
CA ALA A 112 -5.44 3.63 -1.00
C ALA A 112 -3.99 4.01 -0.76
N GLY A 113 -3.10 3.41 -1.54
CA GLY A 113 -1.69 3.60 -1.36
C GLY A 113 -0.82 2.84 -2.34
N THR A 114 0.38 2.53 -1.90
CA THR A 114 1.39 1.78 -2.66
C THR A 114 1.92 0.62 -1.84
N SER A 115 2.16 -0.53 -2.47
CA SER A 115 2.87 -1.66 -1.89
C SER A 115 4.30 -1.73 -2.40
N GLN A 116 5.23 -2.19 -1.56
CA GLN A 116 6.65 -2.35 -1.88
C GLN A 116 7.15 -3.74 -1.45
N ASP A 117 6.59 -4.76 -2.10
CA ASP A 117 6.84 -6.16 -1.75
C ASP A 117 8.22 -6.62 -2.24
N VAL A 118 8.84 -7.54 -1.51
CA VAL A 118 10.09 -8.20 -1.90
C VAL A 118 9.84 -9.69 -2.04
N GLY A 119 10.07 -10.22 -3.24
CA GLY A 119 9.97 -11.66 -3.46
C GLY A 119 11.14 -12.42 -2.84
N SER A 120 10.97 -13.72 -2.60
CA SER A 120 12.03 -14.63 -2.13
C SER A 120 13.30 -14.65 -3.00
N ASN A 121 13.24 -14.18 -4.25
CA ASN A 121 14.39 -13.96 -5.12
C ASN A 121 15.16 -12.64 -4.84
N GLY A 122 14.72 -11.85 -3.86
CA GLY A 122 15.26 -10.55 -3.48
C GLY A 122 14.80 -9.38 -4.35
N GLN A 123 13.88 -9.58 -5.30
CA GLN A 123 13.42 -8.53 -6.20
C GLN A 123 12.23 -7.77 -5.62
N ALA A 124 12.35 -6.45 -5.58
CA ALA A 124 11.28 -5.55 -5.14
C ALA A 124 10.25 -5.32 -6.27
N THR A 125 8.97 -5.31 -5.91
CA THR A 125 7.85 -4.99 -6.79
C THR A 125 7.02 -3.87 -6.18
N TYR A 126 6.64 -2.90 -7.00
CA TYR A 126 5.91 -1.71 -6.57
C TYR A 126 4.55 -1.67 -7.27
N THR A 127 3.48 -1.49 -6.49
CA THR A 127 2.11 -1.49 -7.02
C THR A 127 1.29 -0.41 -6.33
N ALA A 128 0.51 0.37 -7.10
CA ALA A 128 -0.53 1.22 -6.54
C ALA A 128 -1.84 0.45 -6.41
N TRP A 129 -2.61 0.71 -5.35
CA TRP A 129 -3.82 -0.05 -5.03
C TRP A 129 -4.85 0.78 -4.25
N TRP A 130 -6.08 0.28 -4.20
CA TRP A 130 -7.14 0.77 -3.30
C TRP A 130 -7.92 -0.41 -2.71
N GLU A 131 -8.60 -0.18 -1.58
CA GLU A 131 -9.38 -1.21 -0.89
C GLU A 131 -10.55 -0.61 -0.11
N ILE A 132 -11.66 -1.37 -0.05
CA ILE A 132 -12.68 -1.26 0.99
C ILE A 132 -12.77 -2.64 1.66
N ILE A 133 -12.43 -2.69 2.95
CA ILE A 133 -12.48 -3.97 3.68
C ILE A 133 -13.93 -4.46 3.82
N PRO A 134 -14.18 -5.78 3.82
CA PRO A 134 -13.21 -6.88 3.89
C PRO A 134 -12.79 -7.45 2.52
N ALA A 135 -13.11 -6.78 1.40
CA ALA A 135 -12.62 -7.21 0.10
C ALA A 135 -11.10 -7.02 0.03
N PRO A 136 -10.35 -7.90 -0.67
CA PRO A 136 -8.90 -7.71 -0.82
C PRO A 136 -8.58 -6.43 -1.59
N SER A 137 -7.35 -5.94 -1.42
CA SER A 137 -6.82 -4.82 -2.18
C SER A 137 -6.87 -5.07 -3.70
N VAL A 138 -7.15 -4.01 -4.45
CA VAL A 138 -7.26 -4.02 -5.91
C VAL A 138 -6.13 -3.16 -6.48
N SER A 139 -5.20 -3.80 -7.19
CA SER A 139 -4.16 -3.08 -7.94
C SER A 139 -4.77 -2.21 -9.02
N VAL A 140 -4.21 -1.01 -9.21
CA VAL A 140 -4.67 -0.06 -10.22
C VAL A 140 -3.66 0.08 -11.35
N ASN A 141 -4.12 0.51 -12.52
CA ASN A 141 -3.26 0.80 -13.65
C ASN A 141 -2.58 2.18 -13.50
N LEU A 142 -1.71 2.30 -12.51
CA LEU A 142 -0.86 3.46 -12.25
C LEU A 142 0.55 2.95 -11.93
N ALA A 143 1.50 3.24 -12.80
CA ALA A 143 2.88 2.83 -12.56
C ALA A 143 3.46 3.65 -11.41
N VAL A 144 4.08 2.96 -10.45
CA VAL A 144 4.83 3.52 -9.32
C VAL A 144 6.11 2.73 -9.15
N THR A 145 7.18 3.40 -8.75
CA THR A 145 8.46 2.77 -8.39
C THR A 145 9.06 3.50 -7.20
N ALA A 146 10.05 2.90 -6.53
CA ALA A 146 10.87 3.59 -5.52
C ALA A 146 11.31 4.98 -5.99
N GLY A 147 11.24 5.96 -5.09
CA GLY A 147 11.61 7.35 -5.32
C GLY A 147 10.55 8.19 -6.06
N ASN A 148 9.42 7.62 -6.48
CA ASN A 148 8.30 8.43 -6.97
C ASN A 148 7.59 9.11 -5.80
N THR A 149 7.24 10.39 -5.96
CA THR A 149 6.31 11.09 -5.08
C THR A 149 4.89 10.74 -5.49
N VAL A 150 4.11 10.21 -4.55
CA VAL A 150 2.71 9.84 -4.72
C VAL A 150 1.85 10.64 -3.76
N THR A 151 0.74 11.17 -4.26
CA THR A 151 -0.30 11.80 -3.44
C THR A 151 -1.59 11.00 -3.57
N VAL A 152 -2.17 10.60 -2.44
CA VAL A 152 -3.49 9.99 -2.38
C VAL A 152 -4.48 10.98 -1.75
N ASN A 153 -5.69 11.02 -2.29
CA ASN A 153 -6.81 11.75 -1.73
C ASN A 153 -8.08 10.86 -1.74
N ILE A 154 -8.69 10.67 -0.58
CA ILE A 154 -9.99 10.01 -0.43
C ILE A 154 -10.97 11.05 0.11
N ALA A 155 -12.07 11.30 -0.60
CA ALA A 155 -13.03 12.34 -0.23
C ALA A 155 -14.47 11.90 -0.47
N GLU A 156 -15.34 12.17 0.49
CA GLU A 156 -16.77 11.99 0.35
C GLU A 156 -17.33 13.04 -0.62
N THR A 157 -17.95 12.57 -1.71
CA THR A 157 -18.51 13.43 -2.76
C THR A 157 -19.98 13.75 -2.52
N THR A 158 -20.69 12.79 -1.94
CA THR A 158 -22.07 12.85 -1.45
C THR A 158 -22.16 11.80 -0.33
N PRO A 159 -23.11 11.88 0.62
CA PRO A 159 -23.13 10.98 1.77
C PRO A 159 -22.94 9.50 1.39
N GLN A 160 -21.94 8.87 1.99
CA GLN A 160 -21.49 7.49 1.84
C GLN A 160 -21.01 7.09 0.43
N VAL A 161 -20.65 8.07 -0.40
CA VAL A 161 -20.05 7.87 -1.72
C VAL A 161 -18.74 8.63 -1.83
N TRP A 162 -17.68 7.89 -2.06
CA TRP A 162 -16.31 8.36 -1.88
C TRP A 162 -15.53 8.29 -3.19
N SER A 163 -14.82 9.37 -3.51
CA SER A 163 -13.82 9.39 -4.55
C SER A 163 -12.47 9.02 -3.97
N ILE A 164 -11.75 8.14 -4.64
CA ILE A 164 -10.35 7.80 -4.37
C ILE A 164 -9.55 8.32 -5.56
N THR A 165 -8.48 9.06 -5.30
CA THR A 165 -7.54 9.52 -6.32
C THR A 165 -6.13 9.21 -5.90
N ILE A 166 -5.33 8.64 -6.80
CA ILE A 166 -3.91 8.38 -6.62
C ILE A 166 -3.17 9.11 -7.74
N ASN A 167 -2.29 10.03 -7.39
CA ASN A 167 -1.47 10.80 -8.31
C ASN A 167 -0.01 10.40 -8.14
N ASN A 168 0.64 9.90 -9.18
CA ASN A 168 2.08 9.81 -9.22
C ASN A 168 2.62 11.16 -9.72
N VAL A 169 2.99 12.03 -8.78
CA VAL A 169 3.43 13.40 -9.05
C VAL A 169 4.71 13.41 -9.88
N SER A 170 5.60 12.45 -9.66
CA SER A 170 6.87 12.34 -10.41
C SER A 170 6.68 12.04 -11.89
N THR A 171 5.61 11.34 -12.27
CA THR A 171 5.32 10.98 -13.68
C THR A 171 4.19 11.80 -14.28
N GLY A 172 3.42 12.52 -13.46
CA GLY A 172 2.21 13.24 -13.86
C GLY A 172 1.01 12.34 -14.18
N GLN A 173 1.11 11.04 -13.91
CA GLN A 173 0.02 10.08 -14.12
C GLN A 173 -0.93 10.06 -12.91
N SER A 174 -2.20 9.76 -13.17
CA SER A 174 -3.21 9.65 -12.12
C SER A 174 -4.18 8.51 -12.39
N TRP A 175 -4.79 8.03 -11.31
CA TRP A 175 -5.90 7.10 -11.34
C TRP A 175 -6.97 7.56 -10.35
N SER A 176 -8.25 7.34 -10.68
CA SER A 176 -9.36 7.67 -9.79
C SER A 176 -10.52 6.70 -9.96
N THR A 177 -11.29 6.51 -8.88
CA THR A 177 -12.57 5.82 -8.88
C THR A 177 -13.54 6.49 -7.90
N THR A 178 -14.82 6.19 -8.04
CA THR A 178 -15.87 6.59 -7.08
C THR A 178 -16.67 5.35 -6.68
N VAL A 179 -16.81 5.14 -5.39
CA VAL A 179 -17.37 3.90 -4.81
C VAL A 179 -18.30 4.21 -3.64
N PRO A 180 -19.35 3.40 -3.42
CA PRO A 180 -20.11 3.45 -2.18
C PRO A 180 -19.27 2.86 -1.05
N TYR A 181 -19.24 3.55 0.09
CA TYR A 181 -18.58 3.09 1.31
C TYR A 181 -19.34 3.64 2.52
N SER A 182 -19.92 2.74 3.32
CA SER A 182 -20.63 3.07 4.55
C SER A 182 -19.63 3.32 5.69
N SER A 183 -19.09 4.52 5.76
CA SER A 183 -18.18 4.98 6.80
C SER A 183 -18.91 5.27 8.11
N THR A 184 -18.21 5.05 9.23
CA THR A 184 -18.59 5.64 10.52
C THR A 184 -18.09 7.08 10.69
N TYR A 185 -17.20 7.53 9.78
CA TYR A 185 -16.48 8.81 9.83
C TYR A 185 -15.61 9.00 11.08
N ALA A 186 -15.31 7.92 11.81
CA ALA A 186 -14.76 8.00 13.16
C ALA A 186 -13.25 8.20 13.20
N THR A 187 -12.53 7.82 12.15
CA THR A 187 -11.07 7.78 12.16
C THR A 187 -10.43 8.13 10.80
N ALA A 188 -9.19 8.60 10.83
CA ALA A 188 -8.38 8.98 9.67
C ALA A 188 -6.90 8.65 9.93
N GLU A 189 -6.22 8.07 8.94
CA GLU A 189 -4.98 7.31 9.14
C GLU A 189 -3.92 7.55 8.04
N TRP A 190 -2.64 7.64 8.42
CA TRP A 190 -1.46 7.61 7.52
C TRP A 190 -0.50 6.53 7.99
N ILE A 191 -0.39 5.44 7.24
CA ILE A 191 0.13 4.18 7.76
C ILE A 191 1.15 3.53 6.82
N GLU A 192 2.20 2.98 7.43
CA GLU A 192 3.02 1.88 6.90
C GLU A 192 2.56 0.56 7.54
N GLU A 193 2.17 -0.43 6.73
CA GLU A 193 1.52 -1.66 7.18
C GLU A 193 2.21 -2.95 6.70
N THR A 194 2.15 -3.99 7.53
CA THR A 194 2.32 -5.38 7.10
C THR A 194 0.96 -6.04 6.83
N PRO A 195 0.59 -6.32 5.57
CA PRO A 195 -0.74 -6.84 5.24
C PRO A 195 -0.89 -8.33 5.59
N VAL A 196 -2.14 -8.82 5.57
CA VAL A 196 -2.43 -10.26 5.56
C VAL A 196 -2.31 -10.79 4.14
N VAL A 197 -1.56 -11.88 3.98
CA VAL A 197 -1.30 -12.53 2.69
C VAL A 197 -2.04 -13.86 2.63
N LEU A 198 -2.91 -14.02 1.63
CA LEU A 198 -3.46 -15.30 1.22
C LEU A 198 -2.68 -15.78 -0.01
N ASP A 199 -1.80 -16.76 0.19
CA ASP A 199 -0.98 -17.28 -0.89
C ASP A 199 -1.73 -18.28 -1.80
N SER A 200 -1.09 -18.68 -2.90
CA SER A 200 -1.68 -19.60 -3.88
C SER A 200 -1.90 -21.03 -3.36
N SER A 201 -1.31 -21.38 -2.21
CA SER A 201 -1.57 -22.64 -1.51
C SER A 201 -2.77 -22.58 -0.57
N GLY A 202 -3.32 -21.38 -0.34
CA GLY A 202 -4.39 -21.11 0.62
C GLY A 202 -3.88 -20.83 2.03
N ALA A 203 -2.57 -20.65 2.23
CA ALA A 203 -2.03 -20.28 3.53
C ALA A 203 -2.30 -18.79 3.82
N VAL A 204 -2.71 -18.50 5.05
CA VAL A 204 -2.94 -17.14 5.56
C VAL A 204 -1.81 -16.78 6.50
N THR A 205 -1.09 -15.70 6.20
CA THR A 205 0.06 -15.23 7.00
C THR A 205 0.00 -13.71 7.18
N ILE A 206 0.68 -13.19 8.21
CA ILE A 206 1.07 -11.78 8.23
C ILE A 206 2.31 -11.66 7.36
N GLY A 207 2.28 -10.79 6.35
CA GLY A 207 3.42 -10.55 5.47
C GLY A 207 4.58 -9.96 6.27
N PRO A 208 5.74 -10.63 6.37
CA PRO A 208 6.90 -10.06 7.03
C PRO A 208 7.30 -8.74 6.37
N LEU A 209 7.66 -7.73 7.16
CA LEU A 209 8.08 -6.43 6.62
C LEU A 209 9.43 -6.57 5.87
N PRO A 210 9.62 -5.91 4.71
CA PRO A 210 10.93 -5.78 4.09
C PRO A 210 11.74 -4.65 4.74
N ARG A 211 13.03 -4.54 4.40
CA ARG A 211 13.78 -3.31 4.71
C ARG A 211 13.30 -2.20 3.79
N LEU A 212 12.82 -1.12 4.39
CA LEU A 212 12.41 0.08 3.69
C LEU A 212 13.41 1.21 3.94
N SER A 213 13.66 2.04 2.92
CA SER A 213 14.15 3.40 3.19
C SER A 213 13.11 4.15 4.02
N GLN A 214 13.54 5.19 4.75
CA GLN A 214 12.63 6.05 5.50
C GLN A 214 11.44 6.48 4.63
N VAL A 215 10.23 6.28 5.15
CA VAL A 215 9.00 6.81 4.58
C VAL A 215 8.79 8.19 5.15
N THR A 216 8.43 9.16 4.33
CA THR A 216 8.08 10.52 4.78
C THR A 216 6.69 10.82 4.27
N PHE A 217 5.73 10.95 5.18
CA PHE A 217 4.44 11.55 4.86
C PHE A 217 4.57 13.04 5.06
N ASP A 218 4.41 13.82 4.00
CA ASP A 218 4.44 15.29 4.06
C ASP A 218 3.91 15.89 2.72
N ALA A 219 2.83 16.66 2.68
CA ALA A 219 1.90 16.96 3.78
C ALA A 219 0.70 15.98 3.79
N GLY A 220 0.16 15.73 4.97
CA GLY A 220 -1.14 15.12 5.22
C GLY A 220 -2.25 16.17 5.34
N THR A 221 -3.51 15.81 5.03
CA THR A 221 -4.67 16.65 5.35
C THR A 221 -5.86 15.83 5.82
N THR A 222 -6.70 16.43 6.66
CA THR A 222 -8.07 15.96 6.92
C THR A 222 -9.06 17.08 6.64
N ASN A 223 -10.17 16.76 5.97
CA ASN A 223 -11.19 17.75 5.58
C ASN A 223 -10.58 18.98 4.87
N ALA A 224 -9.57 18.76 4.02
CA ALA A 224 -8.78 19.76 3.29
C ALA A 224 -8.01 20.77 4.18
N GLY A 225 -7.83 20.48 5.47
CA GLY A 225 -7.05 21.28 6.41
C GLY A 225 -5.88 20.49 6.98
N ASN A 226 -4.96 21.23 7.61
CA ASN A 226 -3.85 20.63 8.35
C ASN A 226 -4.42 19.70 9.46
N PRO A 227 -3.96 18.44 9.53
CA PRO A 227 -4.47 17.45 10.46
C PRO A 227 -4.09 17.75 11.91
N GLY A 228 -3.03 18.53 12.15
CA GLY A 228 -2.57 18.88 13.48
C GLY A 228 -2.14 17.65 14.26
N LEU A 229 -1.30 16.81 13.64
CA LEU A 229 -0.82 15.54 14.19
C LEU A 229 -0.23 15.73 15.59
N ARG A 230 -0.51 14.79 16.48
CA ARG A 230 -0.01 14.80 17.87
C ARG A 230 0.68 13.47 18.17
N SER A 231 1.79 13.49 18.92
CA SER A 231 2.46 12.24 19.31
C SER A 231 1.59 11.24 20.07
N SER A 232 0.47 11.66 20.67
CA SER A 232 -0.51 10.75 21.26
C SER A 232 -1.24 9.86 20.24
N GLU A 233 -1.20 10.24 18.97
CA GLU A 233 -1.84 9.58 17.81
C GLU A 233 -0.88 8.62 17.10
N GLU A 234 0.37 8.54 17.54
CA GLU A 234 1.38 7.63 16.99
C GLU A 234 0.98 6.18 17.26
N MET A 235 1.18 5.32 16.25
CA MET A 235 1.10 3.87 16.38
C MET A 235 2.42 3.28 15.90
N GLN A 236 3.06 2.45 16.73
CA GLN A 236 4.27 1.71 16.39
C GLN A 236 3.91 0.29 15.96
N LEU A 237 4.51 -0.19 14.87
CA LEU A 237 4.40 -1.58 14.47
C LEU A 237 5.41 -2.43 15.24
N VAL A 238 4.91 -3.41 15.99
CA VAL A 238 5.74 -4.36 16.74
C VAL A 238 5.41 -5.80 16.38
N ASP A 239 6.40 -6.68 16.49
CA ASP A 239 6.19 -8.12 16.38
C ASP A 239 5.54 -8.72 17.64
N THR A 240 5.32 -10.03 17.64
CA THR A 240 4.70 -10.75 18.77
C THR A 240 5.55 -10.79 20.04
N SER A 241 6.84 -10.45 19.94
CA SER A 241 7.75 -10.29 21.08
C SER A 241 7.84 -8.85 21.58
N GLY A 242 7.18 -7.91 20.90
CA GLY A 242 7.22 -6.47 21.19
C GLY A 242 8.42 -5.75 20.57
N ALA A 243 9.17 -6.39 19.65
CA ALA A 243 10.26 -5.73 18.95
C ALA A 243 9.71 -4.83 17.84
N ALA A 244 10.23 -3.60 17.75
CA ALA A 244 9.82 -2.63 16.73
C ALA A 244 10.20 -3.11 15.32
N LEU A 245 9.19 -3.19 14.44
CA LEU A 245 9.35 -3.44 13.01
C LEU A 245 9.26 -2.15 12.20
N ALA A 246 8.48 -1.17 12.63
CA ALA A 246 8.45 0.18 12.09
C ALA A 246 8.05 1.16 13.20
N THR A 247 8.57 2.39 13.13
CA THR A 247 8.41 3.39 14.19
C THR A 247 8.21 4.76 13.56
N PRO A 248 7.07 5.43 13.82
CA PRO A 248 6.88 6.81 13.40
C PRO A 248 7.77 7.75 14.22
N SER A 249 8.14 8.89 13.63
CA SER A 249 8.70 10.02 14.35
C SER A 249 7.59 10.84 15.00
N SER A 250 7.98 11.77 15.87
CA SER A 250 7.12 12.93 16.17
C SER A 250 6.78 13.71 14.89
N PRO A 251 5.68 14.49 14.88
CA PRO A 251 5.35 15.32 13.74
C PRO A 251 6.43 16.37 13.49
N ASP A 252 6.48 16.87 12.26
CA ASP A 252 7.22 18.07 11.91
C ASP A 252 6.64 19.35 12.55
N PRO A 253 7.32 20.51 12.43
CA PRO A 253 6.89 21.74 13.12
C PRO A 253 5.51 22.28 12.74
N ASP A 254 5.03 22.06 11.51
CA ASP A 254 3.68 22.41 11.07
C ASP A 254 2.66 21.30 11.25
N THR A 255 3.07 20.15 11.77
CA THR A 255 2.21 19.08 12.30
C THR A 255 1.33 18.42 11.23
N ASP A 256 1.79 18.43 9.98
CA ASP A 256 1.17 17.72 8.87
C ASP A 256 2.08 16.69 8.20
N GLY A 257 3.31 16.54 8.67
CA GLY A 257 4.20 15.48 8.24
C GLY A 257 4.92 14.74 9.36
N PHE A 258 5.42 13.55 9.03
CA PHE A 258 6.23 12.70 9.90
C PHE A 258 7.05 11.71 9.07
N ASN A 259 8.07 11.11 9.68
CA ASN A 259 8.84 10.02 9.10
C ASN A 259 8.45 8.68 9.73
N ASP A 260 8.56 7.59 8.98
CA ASP A 260 8.48 6.23 9.50
C ASP A 260 9.74 5.43 9.13
N CYS A 261 10.32 4.77 10.13
CA CYS A 261 11.59 4.08 10.03
C CYS A 261 11.44 2.58 10.31
N ALA A 262 11.53 1.75 9.26
CA ALA A 262 11.56 0.30 9.39
C ALA A 262 12.77 -0.20 10.20
N TYR A 263 12.55 -1.15 11.09
CA TYR A 263 13.53 -1.81 11.96
C TYR A 263 14.35 -0.85 12.84
N ALA A 264 13.78 0.30 13.18
CA ALA A 264 14.37 1.24 14.11
C ALA A 264 13.46 1.39 15.34
N SER A 265 14.06 1.54 16.52
CA SER A 265 13.33 1.82 17.76
C SER A 265 12.92 3.29 17.91
N THR A 266 13.48 4.17 17.07
CA THR A 266 13.25 5.61 17.05
C THR A 266 13.40 6.12 15.62
N CYS A 267 12.59 7.10 15.23
CA CYS A 267 12.70 7.79 13.94
C CYS A 267 12.83 9.30 14.18
N ALA A 268 13.70 9.97 13.42
CA ALA A 268 13.87 11.42 13.53
C ALA A 268 12.75 12.13 12.77
N ALA A 269 12.18 13.20 13.35
CA ALA A 269 11.18 14.01 12.67
C ALA A 269 11.76 14.73 11.44
N PRO A 270 10.95 15.04 10.42
CA PRO A 270 11.36 15.89 9.31
C PRO A 270 11.93 17.23 9.83
N ALA A 271 13.00 17.71 9.20
CA ALA A 271 13.70 18.93 9.63
C ALA A 271 12.99 20.22 9.17
N SER A 272 12.09 20.10 8.20
CA SER A 272 11.30 21.20 7.64
C SER A 272 10.01 20.66 7.06
N SER A 273 9.04 21.57 6.93
CA SER A 273 7.93 21.57 5.99
C SER A 273 8.37 21.64 4.53
#